data_AF-A0AA41DRD4-F1
#
_entry.id   AF-A0AA41DRD4-F1
#
_cell.length_a   1.000
_cell.length_b   1.000
_cell.length_c   1.000
_cell.angle_alpha   90.00
_cell.angle_beta   90.00
_cell.angle_gamma   90.00
#
_symmetry.space_group_name_H-M   'P 1'
#
loop_
_entity.id
_entity.type
_entity.pdbx_description
1 polymer ?
#
loop_
_entity_poly.entity_id
_entity_poly.type
_entity_poly.pdbx_seq_one_letter_code
_entity_poly.pdbx_strand_id
1 'polypeptide(L)'
;MASEQMADRADRPGEGGGPDEPGAPPPPRPLDAIDQDILRMLQADGRASIRSVAERVHVSRANAYARINRLVEDGVIRGFGARVDHERAGHGTSAYITLKIVQNSWRTVRAQLRQLPGASHIALVGGDFDVLLLVHTPDNRALRELVLSRRDRSRHAEAEARLRAEQAQRLAREAIAREMHDVLAHRLTLLSVHAG
;
A
#
# COMPACT_ATOMS: atom_id res chain seq x y z
N MET A 1 4.41 -39.11 26.33
CA MET A 1 4.52 -37.66 26.56
C MET A 1 5.50 -37.13 25.53
N ALA A 2 5.05 -37.12 24.28
CA ALA A 2 5.87 -36.91 23.10
C ALA A 2 5.23 -35.78 22.28
N SER A 3 6.09 -34.92 21.75
CA SER A 3 5.90 -34.27 20.44
C SER A 3 4.72 -33.30 20.27
N GLU A 4 4.78 -32.12 20.90
CA GLU A 4 3.99 -30.95 20.48
C GLU A 4 4.82 -29.66 20.59
N GLN A 5 5.78 -29.49 19.68
CA GLN A 5 6.42 -28.19 19.46
C GLN A 5 7.07 -28.10 18.07
N MET A 6 6.28 -28.39 17.02
CA MET A 6 6.63 -28.09 15.62
C MET A 6 5.35 -27.96 14.78
N ALA A 7 4.71 -26.80 14.79
CA ALA A 7 3.81 -26.32 13.71
C ALA A 7 3.20 -24.96 14.07
N ASP A 8 3.91 -23.86 13.83
CA ASP A 8 3.26 -22.57 13.58
C ASP A 8 4.12 -21.69 12.66
N ARG A 9 4.49 -22.27 11.52
CA ARG A 9 5.26 -21.59 10.48
C ARG A 9 4.76 -22.00 9.11
N ALA A 10 3.50 -21.67 8.82
CA ALA A 10 3.00 -21.55 7.44
C ALA A 10 1.59 -20.98 7.50
N ASP A 11 1.45 -19.70 7.14
CA ASP A 11 0.51 -19.23 6.10
C ASP A 11 0.32 -17.70 6.24
N ARG A 12 1.28 -16.95 5.72
CA ARG A 12 1.02 -15.56 5.32
C ARG A 12 0.92 -15.57 3.80
N PRO A 13 -0.27 -15.40 3.21
CA PRO A 13 -0.42 -15.42 1.77
C PRO A 13 0.34 -14.23 1.18
N GLY A 14 1.24 -14.54 0.24
CA GLY A 14 2.08 -13.57 -0.44
C GLY A 14 1.26 -12.50 -1.16
N GLU A 15 1.44 -11.25 -0.75
CA GLU A 15 0.95 -10.10 -1.47
C GLU A 15 1.80 -9.94 -2.75
N GLY A 16 1.32 -10.53 -3.84
CA GLY A 16 1.86 -10.33 -5.18
C GLY A 16 1.78 -8.86 -5.58
N GLY A 17 2.96 -8.25 -5.70
CA GLY A 17 3.16 -6.86 -6.07
C GLY A 17 2.58 -6.52 -7.44
N GLY A 18 2.04 -5.30 -7.55
CA GLY A 18 1.52 -4.78 -8.81
C GLY A 18 2.64 -4.47 -9.82
N PRO A 19 2.31 -4.22 -11.11
CA PRO A 19 3.25 -4.11 -12.22
C PRO A 19 4.22 -2.91 -12.17
N ASP A 20 4.24 -2.14 -11.07
CA ASP A 20 5.09 -0.96 -10.83
C ASP A 20 5.70 -0.95 -9.40
N GLU A 21 5.63 -2.06 -8.67
CA GLU A 21 6.44 -2.19 -7.45
C GLU A 21 7.85 -2.60 -7.86
N PRO A 22 8.89 -1.73 -7.74
CA PRO A 22 10.25 -2.21 -7.70
C PRO A 22 10.26 -3.31 -6.64
N GLY A 23 10.76 -4.50 -7.02
CA GLY A 23 10.74 -5.68 -6.16
C GLY A 23 11.14 -5.31 -4.73
N ALA A 24 10.47 -5.91 -3.75
CA ALA A 24 10.59 -5.54 -2.34
C ALA A 24 12.05 -5.15 -2.01
N PRO A 25 12.29 -3.90 -1.55
CA PRO A 25 13.65 -3.41 -1.39
C PRO A 25 14.45 -4.37 -0.50
N PRO A 26 15.76 -4.51 -0.74
CA PRO A 26 16.60 -5.39 0.06
C PRO A 26 16.43 -5.05 1.56
N PRO A 27 16.57 -6.04 2.45
CA PRO A 27 16.35 -5.83 3.88
C PRO A 27 17.23 -4.66 4.38
N PRO A 28 16.70 -3.81 5.28
CA PRO A 28 17.38 -2.60 5.70
C PRO A 28 18.73 -2.95 6.36
N ARG A 29 19.81 -2.36 5.84
CA ARG A 29 21.15 -2.45 6.41
C ARG A 29 21.41 -1.27 7.35
N PRO A 30 22.22 -1.45 8.41
CA PRO A 30 22.68 -0.33 9.23
C PRO A 30 23.40 0.73 8.38
N LEU A 31 22.98 1.99 8.50
CA LEU A 31 23.65 3.14 7.88
C LEU A 31 24.73 3.66 8.81
N ASP A 32 25.94 3.83 8.29
CA ASP A 32 27.02 4.44 9.07
C ASP A 32 26.90 5.99 9.11
N ALA A 33 27.78 6.64 9.87
CA ALA A 33 27.75 8.10 10.02
C ALA A 33 27.96 8.84 8.69
N ILE A 34 28.78 8.30 7.78
CA ILE A 34 29.04 8.92 6.49
C ILE A 34 27.79 8.85 5.61
N ASP A 35 27.10 7.70 5.59
CA ASP A 35 25.83 7.56 4.87
C ASP A 35 24.78 8.57 5.38
N GLN A 36 24.68 8.76 6.70
CA GLN A 36 23.76 9.74 7.30
C GLN A 36 24.12 11.18 6.91
N ASP A 37 25.41 11.52 6.84
CA ASP A 37 25.88 12.85 6.43
C ASP A 37 25.59 13.12 4.96
N ILE A 38 25.80 12.12 4.10
CA ILE A 38 25.43 12.15 2.69
C ILE A 38 23.92 12.40 2.55
N LEU A 39 23.09 11.66 3.28
CA LEU A 39 21.63 11.83 3.24
C LEU A 39 21.21 13.24 3.67
N ARG A 40 21.76 13.77 4.76
CA ARG A 40 21.47 15.14 5.21
C ARG A 40 21.83 16.17 4.15
N MET A 41 22.97 16.01 3.50
CA MET A 41 23.41 16.92 2.44
C MET A 41 22.49 16.86 1.22
N LEU A 42 22.12 15.67 0.75
CA LEU A 42 21.25 15.49 -0.41
C LEU A 42 19.78 15.87 -0.13
N GLN A 43 19.32 15.76 1.12
CA GLN A 43 18.00 16.26 1.52
C GLN A 43 17.94 17.79 1.50
N ALA A 44 19.04 18.46 1.89
CA ALA A 44 19.15 19.91 1.84
C ALA A 44 19.28 20.42 0.39
N ASP A 45 20.15 19.78 -0.40
CA ASP A 45 20.37 20.06 -1.81
C ASP A 45 20.54 18.77 -2.61
N GLY A 46 19.45 18.31 -3.21
CA GLY A 46 19.45 17.11 -4.07
C GLY A 46 20.25 17.26 -5.36
N ARG A 47 20.71 18.47 -5.69
CA ARG A 47 21.58 18.74 -6.85
C ARG A 47 23.06 18.80 -6.49
N ALA A 48 23.40 18.58 -5.22
CA ALA A 48 24.79 18.61 -4.78
C ALA A 48 25.65 17.62 -5.60
N SER A 49 26.76 18.12 -6.12
CA SER A 49 27.68 17.31 -6.91
C SER A 49 28.34 16.23 -6.05
N ILE A 50 28.71 15.09 -6.65
CA ILE A 50 29.53 14.06 -5.97
C ILE A 50 30.81 14.66 -5.38
N ARG A 51 31.41 15.65 -6.07
CA ARG A 51 32.58 16.37 -5.59
C ARG A 51 32.31 17.08 -4.26
N SER A 52 31.25 17.88 -4.19
CA SER A 52 30.93 18.65 -2.98
C SER A 52 30.51 17.73 -1.84
N VAL A 53 29.83 16.62 -2.12
CA VAL A 53 29.52 15.59 -1.11
C VAL A 53 30.81 14.98 -0.55
N ALA A 54 31.72 14.54 -1.43
CA ALA A 54 32.99 13.93 -1.03
C ALA A 54 33.87 14.87 -0.18
N GLU A 55 33.96 16.14 -0.59
CA GLU A 55 34.68 17.19 0.16
C GLU A 55 34.07 17.43 1.54
N ARG A 56 32.73 17.46 1.64
CA ARG A 56 32.01 17.74 2.89
C ARG A 56 32.11 16.59 3.91
N VAL A 57 32.04 15.34 3.44
CA VAL A 57 32.06 14.15 4.32
C VAL A 57 33.46 13.53 4.43
N HIS A 58 34.50 14.22 3.93
CA HIS A 58 35.91 13.85 4.03
C HIS A 58 36.25 12.44 3.48
N VAL A 59 35.72 12.11 2.30
CA VAL A 59 36.02 10.85 1.59
C VAL A 59 36.47 11.09 0.15
N SER A 60 37.01 10.06 -0.51
CA SER A 60 37.31 10.15 -1.94
C SER A 60 36.02 10.25 -2.77
N ARG A 61 36.08 10.87 -3.94
CA ARG A 61 34.92 10.97 -4.86
C ARG A 61 34.38 9.60 -5.26
N ALA A 62 35.26 8.61 -5.46
CA ALA A 62 34.87 7.24 -5.77
C ALA A 62 34.09 6.58 -4.62
N ASN A 63 34.51 6.81 -3.37
CA ASN A 63 33.80 6.31 -2.19
C ASN A 63 32.42 6.98 -2.03
N ALA A 64 32.35 8.31 -2.17
CA ALA A 64 31.07 9.04 -2.13
C ALA A 64 30.11 8.54 -3.22
N TYR A 65 30.61 8.36 -4.46
CA TYR A 65 29.82 7.81 -5.57
C TYR A 65 29.27 6.41 -5.26
N ALA A 66 30.13 5.49 -4.80
CA ALA A 66 29.73 4.14 -4.46
C ALA A 66 28.66 4.10 -3.35
N ARG A 67 28.80 4.96 -2.33
CA ARG A 67 27.82 5.06 -1.24
C ARG A 67 26.48 5.62 -1.71
N ILE A 68 26.48 6.68 -2.51
CA ILE A 68 25.24 7.25 -3.06
C ILE A 68 24.52 6.22 -3.93
N ASN A 69 25.23 5.56 -4.84
CA ASN A 69 24.65 4.51 -5.67
C ASN A 69 24.06 3.38 -4.84
N ARG A 70 24.80 2.91 -3.83
CA ARG A 70 24.31 1.88 -2.91
C ARG A 70 23.05 2.34 -2.16
N LEU A 71 23.00 3.58 -1.67
CA LEU A 71 21.80 4.12 -1.01
C LEU A 71 20.59 4.18 -1.96
N VAL A 72 20.80 4.39 -3.25
CA VAL A 72 19.74 4.35 -4.28
C VAL A 72 19.31 2.90 -4.56
N GLU A 73 20.28 2.01 -4.80
CA GLU A 73 20.04 0.58 -5.08
C GLU A 73 19.35 -0.13 -3.90
N ASP A 74 19.73 0.20 -2.66
CA ASP A 74 19.12 -0.30 -1.43
C ASP A 74 17.72 0.32 -1.19
N GLY A 75 17.29 1.28 -2.01
CA GLY A 75 15.99 1.96 -1.87
C GLY A 75 15.89 2.96 -0.71
N VAL A 76 17.01 3.26 -0.04
CA VAL A 76 17.08 4.28 1.01
C VAL A 76 16.83 5.67 0.40
N ILE A 77 17.48 5.97 -0.72
CA ILE A 77 17.16 7.10 -1.57
C ILE A 77 16.19 6.61 -2.66
N ARG A 78 14.90 6.90 -2.46
CA ARG A 78 13.84 6.50 -3.41
C ARG A 78 13.76 7.38 -4.66
N GLY A 79 14.45 8.50 -4.68
CA GLY A 79 14.47 9.42 -5.81
C GLY A 79 14.92 10.82 -5.42
N PHE A 80 15.08 11.66 -6.43
CA PHE A 80 15.43 13.07 -6.32
C PHE A 80 14.27 13.90 -6.85
N GLY A 81 13.91 14.97 -6.14
CA GLY A 81 12.76 15.80 -6.48
C GLY A 81 12.99 17.27 -6.17
N ALA A 82 12.17 18.12 -6.78
CA ALA A 82 12.13 19.54 -6.49
C ALA A 82 11.09 19.81 -5.38
N ARG A 83 11.41 20.73 -4.47
CA ARG A 83 10.40 21.34 -3.59
C ARG A 83 9.67 22.41 -4.40
N VAL A 84 8.40 22.15 -4.70
CA VAL A 84 7.56 23.02 -5.52
C VAL A 84 6.73 23.92 -4.62
N ASP A 85 6.73 25.21 -4.92
CA ASP A 85 5.74 26.14 -4.40
C ASP A 85 4.43 25.90 -5.16
N HIS A 86 3.49 25.22 -4.51
CA HIS A 86 2.24 24.80 -5.14
C HIS A 86 1.33 25.98 -5.48
N GLU A 87 1.32 27.04 -4.67
CA GLU A 87 0.51 28.23 -4.94
C GLU A 87 1.00 28.91 -6.22
N ARG A 88 2.31 29.14 -6.33
CA ARG A 88 2.93 29.72 -7.54
C ARG A 88 2.87 28.79 -8.75
N ALA A 89 2.74 27.48 -8.54
CA ALA A 89 2.51 26.50 -9.59
C ALA A 89 1.05 26.42 -10.06
N GLY A 90 0.17 27.31 -9.58
CA GLY A 90 -1.24 27.36 -9.99
C GLY A 90 -2.16 26.44 -9.19
N HIS A 91 -1.71 25.93 -8.03
CA HIS A 91 -2.50 25.18 -7.08
C HIS A 91 -2.73 25.99 -5.80
N GLY A 92 -3.63 26.99 -5.89
CA GLY A 92 -3.90 27.93 -4.81
C GLY A 92 -4.71 27.37 -3.64
N THR A 93 -5.10 26.10 -3.66
CA THR A 93 -5.83 25.46 -2.57
C THR A 93 -5.22 24.10 -2.24
N SER A 94 -5.05 23.82 -0.96
CA SER A 94 -4.56 22.52 -0.48
C SER A 94 -5.47 21.98 0.61
N ALA A 95 -5.63 20.66 0.67
CA ALA A 95 -6.47 20.04 1.68
C ALA A 95 -5.90 18.69 2.15
N TYR A 96 -6.02 18.46 3.45
CA TYR A 96 -5.90 17.13 4.03
C TYR A 96 -7.27 16.45 4.01
N ILE A 97 -7.34 15.30 3.36
CA ILE A 97 -8.53 14.47 3.24
C ILE A 97 -8.28 13.18 4.01
N THR A 98 -9.14 12.88 4.97
CA THR A 98 -9.10 11.64 5.74
C THR A 98 -10.08 10.63 5.14
N LEU A 99 -9.67 9.37 5.06
CA LEU A 99 -10.52 8.28 4.58
C LEU A 99 -10.53 7.13 5.59
N LYS A 100 -11.69 6.50 5.72
CA LYS A 100 -11.81 5.15 6.29
C LYS A 100 -11.82 4.14 5.16
N ILE A 101 -11.16 3.01 5.35
CA ILE A 101 -11.09 1.93 4.38
C ILE A 101 -11.52 0.62 5.03
N VAL A 102 -12.05 -0.30 4.23
CA VAL A 102 -12.36 -1.65 4.73
C VAL A 102 -11.06 -2.44 4.93
N GLN A 103 -11.08 -3.45 5.80
CA GLN A 103 -9.92 -4.29 6.08
C GLN A 103 -9.30 -4.87 4.79
N ASN A 104 -7.97 -4.97 4.76
CA ASN A 104 -7.17 -5.47 3.64
C ASN A 104 -7.36 -4.76 2.29
N SER A 105 -7.94 -3.54 2.24
CA SER A 105 -8.12 -2.79 0.99
C SER A 105 -7.03 -1.77 0.65
N TRP A 106 -6.05 -1.57 1.54
CA TRP A 106 -5.04 -0.52 1.42
C TRP A 106 -4.32 -0.52 0.07
N ARG A 107 -3.85 -1.68 -0.40
CA ARG A 107 -3.09 -1.78 -1.65
C ARG A 107 -3.88 -1.24 -2.84
N THR A 108 -5.15 -1.64 -2.95
CA THR A 108 -6.07 -1.18 -3.99
C THR A 108 -6.40 0.30 -3.84
N VAL A 109 -6.73 0.75 -2.62
CA VAL A 109 -7.05 2.15 -2.36
C VAL A 109 -5.86 3.05 -2.69
N ARG A 110 -4.66 2.70 -2.23
CA ARG A 110 -3.43 3.44 -2.51
C ARG A 110 -3.16 3.55 -4.01
N ALA A 111 -3.34 2.46 -4.76
CA ALA A 111 -3.18 2.48 -6.21
C ALA A 111 -4.15 3.48 -6.88
N GLN A 112 -5.42 3.51 -6.44
CA GLN A 112 -6.41 4.47 -6.93
C GLN A 112 -6.08 5.92 -6.54
N LEU A 113 -5.68 6.15 -5.28
CA LEU A 113 -5.35 7.48 -4.78
C LEU A 113 -4.13 8.08 -5.49
N ARG A 114 -3.15 7.25 -5.87
CA ARG A 114 -1.99 7.68 -6.65
C ARG A 114 -2.33 8.22 -8.03
N GLN A 115 -3.46 7.81 -8.60
CA GLN A 115 -3.93 8.31 -9.89
C GLN A 115 -4.72 9.62 -9.78
N LEU A 116 -4.96 10.12 -8.56
CA LEU A 116 -5.68 11.37 -8.38
C LEU A 116 -4.79 12.58 -8.73
N PRO A 117 -5.24 13.45 -9.64
CA PRO A 117 -4.55 14.71 -9.90
C PRO A 117 -4.40 15.53 -8.61
N GLY A 118 -3.18 16.03 -8.39
CA GLY A 118 -2.88 16.85 -7.23
C GLY A 118 -2.58 16.08 -5.94
N ALA A 119 -2.70 14.75 -5.91
CA ALA A 119 -2.29 13.95 -4.76
C ALA A 119 -0.76 13.99 -4.56
N SER A 120 -0.31 14.57 -3.46
CA SER A 120 1.12 14.74 -3.17
C SER A 120 1.61 13.88 -2.00
N HIS A 121 0.73 13.49 -1.08
CA HIS A 121 1.05 12.63 0.03
C HIS A 121 -0.09 11.66 0.34
N ILE A 122 0.23 10.38 0.52
CA ILE A 122 -0.73 9.33 0.84
C ILE A 122 -0.11 8.47 1.94
N ALA A 123 -0.67 8.52 3.14
CA ALA A 123 -0.20 7.77 4.29
C ALA A 123 -1.30 6.93 4.90
N LEU A 124 -0.97 5.70 5.29
CA LEU A 124 -1.76 4.94 6.25
C LEU A 124 -1.41 5.48 7.64
N VAL A 125 -2.42 5.84 8.43
CA VAL A 125 -2.24 6.44 9.76
C VAL A 125 -2.96 5.59 10.81
N GLY A 126 -2.43 5.58 12.03
CA GLY A 126 -3.14 5.00 13.17
C GLY A 126 -4.13 6.02 13.74
N GLY A 127 -5.30 5.56 14.20
CA GLY A 127 -6.32 6.40 14.86
C GLY A 127 -7.71 6.17 14.29
N ASP A 128 -8.55 7.20 14.34
CA ASP A 128 -9.95 7.14 13.90
C ASP A 128 -10.12 7.07 12.37
N PHE A 129 -9.05 7.32 11.63
CA PHE A 129 -9.00 7.25 10.17
C PHE A 129 -7.86 6.34 9.76
N ASP A 130 -8.04 5.68 8.61
CA ASP A 130 -7.03 4.75 8.11
C ASP A 130 -6.04 5.46 7.19
N VAL A 131 -6.50 6.47 6.43
CA VAL A 131 -5.68 7.12 5.40
C VAL A 131 -5.74 8.65 5.51
N LEU A 132 -4.57 9.28 5.41
CA LEU A 132 -4.40 10.72 5.23
C LEU A 132 -3.87 11.02 3.82
N LEU A 133 -4.61 11.82 3.08
CA LEU A 133 -4.28 12.26 1.73
C LEU A 133 -4.07 13.78 1.72
N LEU A 134 -2.92 14.25 1.21
CA LEU A 134 -2.71 15.66 0.85
C LEU A 134 -2.96 15.84 -0.64
N VAL A 135 -3.83 16.79 -0.99
CA VAL A 135 -4.09 17.20 -2.37
C VAL A 135 -3.86 18.69 -2.56
N HIS A 136 -3.37 19.05 -3.75
CA HIS A 136 -3.25 20.42 -4.23
C HIS A 136 -4.18 20.63 -5.43
N THR A 137 -5.02 21.66 -5.38
CA THR A 137 -5.98 22.02 -6.42
C THR A 137 -5.85 23.49 -6.81
N PRO A 138 -6.26 23.90 -8.01
CA PRO A 138 -6.22 25.30 -8.42
C PRO A 138 -7.03 26.23 -7.53
N ASP A 139 -8.22 25.77 -7.14
CA ASP A 139 -9.17 26.52 -6.33
C ASP A 139 -10.05 25.60 -5.47
N ASN A 140 -10.92 26.21 -4.66
CA ASN A 140 -11.89 25.51 -3.82
C ASN A 140 -12.99 24.77 -4.62
N ARG A 141 -13.30 25.21 -5.85
CA ARG A 141 -14.30 24.54 -6.70
C ARG A 141 -13.75 23.18 -7.15
N ALA A 142 -12.53 23.15 -7.65
CA ALA A 142 -11.82 21.93 -8.02
C ALA A 142 -11.65 20.99 -6.82
N LEU A 143 -11.35 21.51 -5.63
CA LEU A 143 -11.31 20.71 -4.41
C LEU A 143 -12.66 20.06 -4.11
N ARG A 144 -13.75 20.84 -4.17
CA ARG A 144 -15.10 20.34 -3.91
C ARG A 144 -15.48 19.24 -4.91
N GLU A 145 -15.20 19.44 -6.19
CA GLU A 145 -15.46 18.43 -7.25
C GLU A 145 -14.65 17.15 -7.01
N LEU A 146 -13.39 17.27 -6.61
CA LEU A 146 -12.54 16.13 -6.26
C LEU A 146 -13.12 15.33 -5.07
N VAL A 147 -13.54 16.02 -4.01
CA VAL A 147 -14.13 15.39 -2.82
C VAL A 147 -15.46 14.71 -3.16
N LEU A 148 -16.34 15.38 -3.89
CA LEU A 148 -17.65 14.84 -4.27
C LEU A 148 -17.50 13.61 -5.17
N SER A 149 -16.72 13.71 -6.25
CA SER A 149 -16.46 12.58 -7.16
C SER A 149 -15.85 11.38 -6.44
N ARG A 150 -15.03 11.62 -5.39
CA ARG A 150 -14.47 10.52 -4.59
C ARG A 150 -15.50 9.88 -3.67
N ARG A 151 -16.37 10.67 -3.03
CA ARG A 151 -17.46 10.17 -2.19
C ARG A 151 -18.42 9.30 -2.99
N ASP A 152 -18.78 9.73 -4.19
CA ASP A 152 -19.68 8.98 -5.06
C ASP A 152 -19.05 7.65 -5.47
N ARG A 153 -17.77 7.66 -5.89
CA ARG A 153 -17.03 6.42 -6.17
C ARG A 153 -16.91 5.48 -4.96
N SER A 154 -16.72 6.02 -3.74
CA SER A 154 -16.67 5.19 -2.52
C SER A 154 -18.01 4.52 -2.26
N ARG A 155 -19.11 5.28 -2.37
CA ARG A 155 -20.46 4.75 -2.18
C ARG A 155 -20.79 3.63 -3.17
N HIS A 156 -20.41 3.78 -4.44
CA HIS A 156 -20.59 2.73 -5.43
C HIS A 156 -19.73 1.48 -5.11
N ALA A 157 -18.47 1.66 -4.75
CA ALA A 157 -17.60 0.56 -4.39
C ALA A 157 -18.09 -0.19 -3.12
N GLU A 158 -18.57 0.53 -2.12
CA GLU A 158 -19.17 -0.02 -0.90
C GLU A 158 -20.45 -0.80 -1.20
N ALA A 159 -21.33 -0.26 -2.06
CA ALA A 159 -22.55 -0.94 -2.49
C ALA A 159 -22.24 -2.25 -3.25
N GLU A 160 -21.28 -2.23 -4.17
CA GLU A 160 -20.84 -3.43 -4.87
C GLU A 160 -20.20 -4.46 -3.93
N ALA A 161 -19.34 -4.02 -3.01
CA ALA A 161 -18.71 -4.91 -2.03
C ALA A 161 -19.75 -5.59 -1.15
N ARG A 162 -20.77 -4.85 -0.71
CA ARG A 162 -21.89 -5.39 0.06
C ARG A 162 -22.67 -6.43 -0.74
N LEU A 163 -23.01 -6.14 -2.00
CA LEU A 163 -23.70 -7.09 -2.88
C LEU A 163 -22.88 -8.37 -3.11
N ARG A 164 -21.56 -8.24 -3.35
CA ARG A 164 -20.65 -9.38 -3.51
C ARG A 164 -20.59 -10.23 -2.23
N ALA A 165 -20.53 -9.61 -1.06
CA ALA A 165 -20.52 -10.30 0.22
C ALA A 165 -21.83 -11.07 0.47
N GLU A 166 -22.98 -10.44 0.19
CA GLU A 166 -24.30 -11.08 0.31
C GLU A 166 -24.43 -12.28 -0.65
N GLN A 167 -23.95 -12.15 -1.90
CA GLN A 167 -23.94 -13.24 -2.88
C GLN A 167 -23.03 -14.40 -2.44
N ALA A 168 -21.82 -14.10 -1.96
CA ALA A 168 -20.89 -15.12 -1.48
C ALA A 168 -21.47 -15.91 -0.29
N GLN A 169 -22.13 -15.23 0.65
CA GLN A 169 -22.82 -15.90 1.77
C GLN A 169 -23.97 -16.79 1.29
N ARG A 170 -24.74 -16.33 0.30
CA ARG A 170 -25.85 -17.13 -0.25
C ARG A 170 -25.34 -18.40 -0.92
N LEU A 171 -24.32 -18.28 -1.78
CA LEU A 171 -23.70 -19.43 -2.45
C LEU A 171 -23.11 -20.42 -1.44
N ALA A 172 -22.46 -19.94 -0.38
CA ALA A 172 -21.94 -20.79 0.68
C ALA A 172 -23.06 -21.56 1.40
N ARG A 173 -24.17 -20.89 1.75
CA ARG A 173 -25.34 -21.56 2.36
C ARG A 173 -25.95 -22.61 1.44
N GLU A 174 -26.11 -22.29 0.15
CA GLU A 174 -26.65 -23.22 -0.85
C GLU A 174 -25.72 -24.42 -1.12
N ALA A 175 -24.39 -24.23 -1.01
CA ALA A 175 -23.42 -25.31 -1.12
C ALA A 175 -23.51 -26.28 0.06
N ILE A 176 -23.54 -25.76 1.31
CA ILE A 176 -23.71 -26.57 2.52
C ILE A 176 -25.02 -27.35 2.48
N ALA A 177 -26.12 -26.71 2.06
CA ALA A 177 -27.42 -27.38 1.95
C ALA A 177 -27.41 -28.53 0.93
N ARG A 178 -26.74 -28.35 -0.22
CA ARG A 178 -26.57 -29.40 -1.24
C ARG A 178 -25.72 -30.56 -0.72
N GLU A 179 -24.58 -30.29 -0.09
CA GLU A 179 -23.71 -31.33 0.46
C GLU A 179 -24.42 -32.15 1.55
N MET A 180 -25.17 -31.49 2.44
CA MET A 180 -25.98 -32.18 3.44
C MET A 180 -27.08 -33.04 2.81
N HIS A 181 -27.71 -32.59 1.72
CA HIS A 181 -28.70 -33.37 0.98
C HIS A 181 -28.08 -34.61 0.33
N ASP A 182 -26.92 -34.48 -0.30
CA ASP A 182 -26.21 -35.60 -0.94
C ASP A 182 -25.78 -36.68 0.08
N VAL A 183 -25.27 -36.27 1.24
CA VAL A 183 -24.89 -37.18 2.34
C VAL A 183 -26.11 -37.92 2.89
N LEU A 184 -27.23 -37.22 3.09
CA LEU A 184 -28.48 -37.84 3.56
C LEU A 184 -29.05 -38.82 2.53
N ALA A 185 -29.07 -38.45 1.24
CA ALA A 185 -29.53 -39.31 0.16
C ALA A 185 -28.69 -40.60 0.06
N HIS A 186 -27.36 -40.47 0.17
CA HIS A 186 -26.45 -41.62 0.17
C HIS A 186 -26.72 -42.56 1.35
N ARG A 187 -26.86 -42.02 2.57
CA ARG A 187 -27.16 -42.83 3.77
C ARG A 187 -28.52 -43.51 3.71
N LEU A 188 -29.56 -42.82 3.20
CA LEU A 188 -30.88 -43.41 3.03
C LEU A 188 -30.84 -44.56 2.01
N THR A 189 -30.08 -44.40 0.93
CA THR A 189 -29.85 -45.45 -0.07
C THR A 189 -29.15 -46.66 0.54
N LEU A 190 -28.10 -46.45 1.34
CA LEU A 190 -27.38 -47.54 2.01
C LEU A 190 -28.23 -48.30 3.02
N LEU A 191 -29.12 -47.60 3.75
CA LEU A 191 -30.06 -48.22 4.68
C LEU A 191 -31.13 -49.03 3.95
N SER A 192 -31.65 -48.54 2.82
CA SER A 192 -32.62 -49.27 2.00
C SER A 192 -32.05 -50.55 1.37
N VAL A 193 -30.74 -50.61 1.11
CA VAL A 193 -30.05 -51.80 0.55
C VAL A 193 -29.80 -52.90 1.59
N HIS A 194 -29.68 -52.56 2.88
CA HIS A 194 -29.45 -53.53 3.96
C HIS A 194 -30.74 -53.97 4.70
N ALA A 195 -31.89 -53.39 4.37
CA ALA A 195 -33.18 -53.68 4.99
C ALA A 195 -34.06 -54.65 4.17
N GLY A 196 -33.53 -55.28 3.12
CA GLY A 196 -34.16 -56.35 2.34
C GLY A 196 -33.32 -57.62 2.38
#